data_AF-T0LJV5-F1
#
_entry.id   AF-T0LJV5-F1
#
_cell.length_a   1.000
_cell.length_b   1.000
_cell.length_c   1.000
_cell.angle_alpha   90.00
_cell.angle_beta   90.00
_cell.angle_gamma   90.00
#
_symmetry.space_group_name_H-M   'P 1'
#
loop_
_entity.id
_entity.type
_entity.pdbx_description
1 polymer ?
#
loop_
_entity_poly.entity_id
_entity_poly.type
_entity_poly.pdbx_seq_one_letter_code
_entity_poly.pdbx_strand_id
1 'polypeptide(L)'
;MFPIAVVFAWFHIFFALGWIGGALMIEMVLEPSLKSMSRGASYEFIGKFIPRVGMFMGIFSTLTIAMGPFLLLSITGGGVPNTDGMWGLLIFTGIIIAVIVYAFGLIVLLPLSRKIENAYKKSSFDQMEKLMATLRRLMAIDLVGLVIVFTVMVTAAFM
;
A
#
# COMPACT_ATOMS: atom_id res chain seq x y z
N MET A 1 -30.73 7.18 -4.08
CA MET A 1 -29.82 6.01 -3.90
C MET A 1 -28.36 6.33 -4.27
N PHE A 2 -28.08 7.32 -5.14
CA PHE A 2 -26.73 7.76 -5.49
C PHE A 2 -25.80 8.37 -4.40
N PRO A 3 -26.27 9.06 -3.33
CA PRO A 3 -25.34 9.82 -2.49
C PRO A 3 -24.40 8.93 -1.66
N ILE A 4 -24.82 7.73 -1.26
CA ILE A 4 -24.01 6.89 -0.38
C ILE A 4 -22.87 6.15 -1.12
N ALA A 5 -23.11 5.73 -2.37
CA ALA A 5 -22.07 5.14 -3.20
C ALA A 5 -20.97 6.15 -3.53
N VAL A 6 -21.35 7.41 -3.78
CA VAL A 6 -20.40 8.51 -3.98
C VAL A 6 -19.54 8.75 -2.74
N VAL A 7 -20.15 8.72 -1.55
CA VAL A 7 -19.42 8.87 -0.28
C VAL A 7 -18.41 7.73 -0.08
N PHE A 8 -18.82 6.48 -0.25
CA PHE A 8 -17.90 5.34 -0.12
C PHE A 8 -16.82 5.34 -1.20
N ALA A 9 -17.16 5.72 -2.43
CA ALA A 9 -16.19 5.84 -3.52
C ALA A 9 -15.14 6.90 -3.19
N TRP A 10 -15.57 8.06 -2.72
CA TRP A 10 -14.67 9.15 -2.34
C TRP A 10 -13.70 8.70 -1.25
N PHE A 11 -14.20 8.07 -0.17
CA PHE A 11 -13.34 7.57 0.90
C PHE A 11 -12.40 6.46 0.43
N HIS A 12 -12.90 5.48 -0.32
CA HIS A 12 -12.09 4.38 -0.84
C HIS A 12 -10.94 4.92 -1.71
N ILE A 13 -11.24 5.84 -2.63
CA ILE A 13 -10.25 6.46 -3.52
C ILE A 13 -9.28 7.33 -2.70
N PHE A 14 -9.77 8.15 -1.78
CA PHE A 14 -8.92 9.00 -0.94
C PHE A 14 -7.90 8.18 -0.14
N PHE A 15 -8.33 7.08 0.47
CA PHE A 15 -7.41 6.20 1.20
C PHE A 15 -6.48 5.43 0.25
N ALA A 16 -6.97 5.00 -0.91
CA ALA A 16 -6.14 4.35 -1.92
C ALA A 16 -5.03 5.28 -2.42
N LEU A 17 -5.32 6.57 -2.59
CA LEU A 17 -4.34 7.59 -2.98
C LEU A 17 -3.23 7.74 -1.94
N GLY A 18 -3.57 7.73 -0.65
CA GLY A 18 -2.54 7.77 0.39
C GLY A 18 -1.67 6.50 0.40
N TRP A 19 -2.27 5.33 0.17
CA TRP A 19 -1.51 4.07 0.10
C TRP A 19 -0.61 4.01 -1.14
N ILE A 20 -1.17 4.17 -2.34
CA ILE A 20 -0.43 4.12 -3.61
C ILE A 20 0.56 5.28 -3.71
N GLY A 21 0.11 6.49 -3.40
CA GLY A 21 0.94 7.70 -3.42
C GLY A 21 2.09 7.64 -2.41
N GLY A 22 1.86 7.04 -1.24
CA GLY A 22 2.91 6.76 -0.26
C GLY A 22 3.99 5.84 -0.83
N ALA A 23 3.59 4.71 -1.44
CA ALA A 23 4.53 3.79 -2.09
C ALA A 23 5.34 4.48 -3.20
N LEU A 24 4.65 5.25 -4.07
CA LEU A 24 5.29 6.01 -5.14
C LEU A 24 6.29 7.04 -4.62
N MET A 25 5.93 7.81 -3.59
CA MET A 25 6.83 8.81 -3.01
C MET A 25 8.09 8.16 -2.45
N ILE A 26 7.94 7.01 -1.79
CA ILE A 26 9.09 6.29 -1.24
C ILE A 26 10.02 5.80 -2.37
N GLU A 27 9.48 5.14 -3.39
CA GLU A 27 10.28 4.57 -4.47
C GLU A 27 10.86 5.63 -5.42
N MET A 28 10.08 6.65 -5.80
CA MET A 28 10.50 7.60 -6.82
C MET A 28 11.28 8.80 -6.28
N VAL A 29 11.03 9.19 -5.02
CA VAL A 29 11.62 10.40 -4.44
C VAL A 29 12.58 10.05 -3.32
N LEU A 30 12.12 9.25 -2.35
CA LEU A 30 12.90 8.99 -1.16
C LEU A 30 14.09 8.06 -1.45
N GLU A 31 13.87 6.95 -2.15
CA GLU A 31 14.90 5.94 -2.40
C GLU A 31 16.11 6.51 -3.18
N PRO A 32 15.93 7.33 -4.24
CA PRO A 32 17.03 8.06 -4.87
C PRO A 32 17.71 9.07 -3.95
N SER A 33 16.93 9.83 -3.17
CA SER A 33 17.47 10.83 -2.23
C SER A 33 18.34 10.20 -1.14
N LEU A 34 18.00 8.99 -0.70
CA LEU A 34 18.79 8.24 0.28
C LEU A 34 20.10 7.70 -0.29
N LYS A 35 20.23 7.54 -1.61
CA LYS A 35 21.46 7.10 -2.28
C LYS A 35 22.50 8.22 -2.36
N SER A 36 22.08 9.48 -2.36
CA SER A 36 23.00 10.64 -2.36
C SER A 36 23.48 11.06 -0.97
N MET A 37 22.89 10.51 0.10
CA MET A 37 23.26 10.80 1.47
C MET A 37 24.43 9.94 1.96
N SER A 38 25.16 10.44 2.97
CA SER A 38 26.13 9.61 3.69
C SER A 38 25.41 8.48 4.44
N ARG A 39 26.08 7.33 4.62
CA ARG A 39 25.46 6.16 5.27
C ARG A 39 24.85 6.49 6.64
N GLY A 40 25.57 7.23 7.47
CA GLY A 40 25.09 7.65 8.79
C GLY A 40 23.82 8.50 8.72
N ALA A 41 23.78 9.49 7.83
CA ALA A 41 22.61 10.35 7.63
C ALA A 41 21.40 9.56 7.11
N SER A 42 21.61 8.66 6.13
CA SER A 42 20.55 7.79 5.62
C SER A 42 19.97 6.90 6.71
N TYR A 43 20.82 6.32 7.56
CA TYR A 43 20.39 5.43 8.65
C TYR A 43 19.61 6.16 9.73
N GLU A 44 20.06 7.36 10.10
CA GLU A 44 19.33 8.19 11.04
C GLU A 44 17.96 8.58 10.48
N PHE A 45 17.90 9.01 9.23
CA PHE A 45 16.66 9.38 8.57
C PHE A 45 15.68 8.20 8.52
N ILE A 46 16.12 7.06 7.96
CA ILE A 46 15.29 5.87 7.77
C ILE A 46 14.82 5.30 9.11
N GLY A 47 15.70 5.25 10.11
CA GLY A 47 15.36 4.75 11.45
C GLY A 47 14.23 5.53 12.12
N LYS A 48 14.09 6.83 11.81
CA LYS A 48 13.01 7.69 12.31
C LYS A 48 11.81 7.76 11.37
N PHE A 49 12.03 7.65 10.06
CA PHE A 49 11.02 7.91 9.03
C PHE A 49 10.21 6.66 8.68
N ILE A 50 10.88 5.53 8.39
CA ILE A 50 10.22 4.30 7.93
C ILE A 50 9.19 3.74 8.92
N PRO A 51 9.40 3.76 10.26
CA PRO A 51 8.36 3.29 11.19
C PRO A 51 7.06 4.10 11.11
N ARG A 52 7.17 5.43 10.93
CA ARG A 52 6.02 6.33 10.78
C ARG A 52 5.31 6.11 9.46
N VAL A 53 6.07 5.95 8.38
CA VAL A 53 5.54 5.58 7.08
C VAL A 53 4.83 4.24 7.13
N GLY A 54 5.42 3.22 7.77
CA GLY A 54 4.80 1.92 7.93
C GLY A 54 3.45 1.99 8.65
N MET A 55 3.34 2.84 9.68
CA MET A 55 2.05 3.10 10.36
C MET A 55 1.05 3.82 9.44
N PHE A 56 1.48 4.90 8.76
CA PHE A 56 0.65 5.63 7.82
C PHE A 56 0.10 4.71 6.71
N MET A 57 0.99 3.95 6.07
CA MET A 57 0.67 3.00 5.01
C MET A 57 -0.31 1.94 5.51
N GLY A 58 -0.07 1.38 6.70
CA GLY A 58 -0.96 0.40 7.32
C GLY A 58 -2.37 0.95 7.59
N ILE A 59 -2.49 2.20 8.05
CA ILE A 59 -3.80 2.83 8.28
C ILE A 59 -4.53 3.04 6.95
N PHE A 60 -3.87 3.67 5.97
CA PHE A 60 -4.48 3.99 4.69
C PHE A 60 -4.84 2.74 3.89
N SER A 61 -3.99 1.70 3.89
CA SER A 61 -4.30 0.43 3.26
C SER A 61 -5.49 -0.26 3.93
N THR A 62 -5.54 -0.28 5.26
CA THR A 62 -6.66 -0.88 6.01
C THR A 62 -7.98 -0.18 5.69
N LEU A 63 -7.98 1.16 5.69
CA LEU A 63 -9.18 1.95 5.39
C LEU A 63 -9.60 1.79 3.92
N THR A 64 -8.66 1.70 2.99
CA THR A 64 -8.95 1.39 1.58
C THR A 64 -9.68 0.05 1.46
N ILE A 65 -9.09 -1.00 2.03
CA ILE A 65 -9.66 -2.36 2.00
C ILE A 65 -11.02 -2.41 2.71
N ALA A 66 -11.17 -1.71 3.84
CA ALA A 66 -12.44 -1.66 4.57
C ALA A 66 -13.54 -0.95 3.78
N MET A 67 -13.23 0.14 3.07
CA MET A 67 -14.21 0.90 2.28
C MET A 67 -14.65 0.17 1.00
N GLY A 68 -13.81 -0.72 0.45
CA GLY A 68 -14.08 -1.46 -0.79
C GLY A 68 -15.39 -2.28 -0.74
N PRO A 69 -15.61 -3.15 0.26
CA PRO A 69 -16.86 -3.89 0.43
C PRO A 69 -18.09 -2.99 0.57
N PHE A 70 -18.01 -1.90 1.35
CA PHE A 70 -19.13 -0.96 1.48
C PHE A 70 -19.46 -0.29 0.15
N LEU A 71 -18.44 0.11 -0.60
CA LEU A 71 -18.60 0.63 -1.95
C LEU A 71 -19.26 -0.40 -2.86
N LEU A 72 -18.76 -1.63 -2.88
CA LEU A 72 -19.30 -2.70 -3.72
C LEU A 72 -20.78 -2.95 -3.43
N LEU A 73 -21.13 -3.13 -2.16
CA LEU A 73 -22.52 -3.33 -1.73
C LEU A 73 -23.42 -2.14 -2.09
N SER A 74 -22.90 -0.91 -1.99
CA SER A 74 -23.66 0.28 -2.33
C SER A 74 -23.96 0.41 -3.84
N ILE A 75 -23.07 -0.10 -4.70
CA ILE A 75 -23.23 -0.08 -6.16
C ILE A 75 -24.14 -1.23 -6.61
N THR A 76 -24.03 -2.40 -5.98
CA THR A 76 -24.82 -3.59 -6.35
C THR A 76 -26.17 -3.67 -5.64
N GLY A 77 -26.51 -2.71 -4.77
CA GLY A 77 -27.72 -2.75 -3.94
C GLY A 77 -27.74 -3.93 -2.97
N GLY A 78 -26.56 -4.40 -2.53
CA GLY A 78 -26.39 -5.56 -1.66
C GLY A 78 -26.27 -6.91 -2.38
N GLY A 79 -26.37 -6.93 -3.71
CA GLY A 79 -26.15 -8.13 -4.52
C GLY A 79 -24.68 -8.51 -4.69
N VAL A 80 -24.42 -9.76 -5.07
CA VAL A 80 -23.09 -10.20 -5.52
C VAL A 80 -22.92 -9.82 -7.00
N PRO A 81 -21.79 -9.20 -7.41
CA PRO A 81 -21.50 -8.95 -8.82
C PRO A 81 -21.63 -10.23 -9.65
N ASN A 82 -22.32 -10.16 -10.80
CA ASN A 82 -22.36 -11.30 -11.70
C ASN A 82 -20.95 -11.54 -12.29
N THR A 83 -20.42 -12.74 -12.12
CA THR A 83 -19.12 -13.18 -12.66
C THR A 83 -19.12 -13.47 -14.15
N ASP A 84 -20.29 -13.53 -14.78
CA ASP A 84 -20.40 -13.79 -16.23
C ASP A 84 -20.00 -12.55 -17.05
N GLY A 85 -19.99 -11.37 -16.44
CA GLY A 85 -19.56 -10.12 -17.05
C GLY A 85 -18.09 -9.80 -16.76
N MET A 86 -17.41 -9.21 -17.74
CA MET A 86 -16.01 -8.76 -17.61
C MET A 86 -15.81 -7.83 -16.40
N TRP A 87 -16.79 -6.96 -16.12
CA TRP A 87 -16.77 -6.08 -14.96
C TRP A 87 -16.66 -6.85 -13.63
N GLY A 88 -17.49 -7.89 -13.44
CA GLY A 88 -17.46 -8.71 -12.22
C GLY A 88 -16.13 -9.44 -12.04
N LEU A 89 -15.58 -10.00 -13.13
CA LEU A 89 -14.26 -10.66 -13.11
C LEU A 89 -13.15 -9.70 -12.70
N LEU A 90 -13.14 -8.46 -13.22
CA LEU A 90 -12.16 -7.45 -12.85
C LEU A 90 -12.30 -7.02 -11.39
N ILE A 91 -13.52 -6.85 -10.88
CA ILE A 91 -13.77 -6.53 -9.47
C ILE A 91 -13.20 -7.63 -8.55
N PHE A 92 -13.54 -8.91 -8.80
CA PHE A 92 -13.03 -10.01 -7.96
C PHE A 92 -11.51 -10.17 -8.06
N THR A 93 -10.96 -10.07 -9.27
CA THR A 93 -9.51 -10.13 -9.49
C THR A 93 -8.81 -9.00 -8.73
N GLY A 94 -9.33 -7.77 -8.85
CA GLY A 94 -8.81 -6.60 -8.14
C GLY A 94 -8.85 -6.77 -6.62
N ILE A 95 -9.97 -7.27 -6.08
CA ILE A 95 -10.10 -7.55 -4.64
C ILE A 95 -9.07 -8.58 -4.17
N ILE A 96 -8.93 -9.70 -4.88
CA ILE A 96 -7.99 -10.76 -4.51
C ILE A 96 -6.56 -10.22 -4.48
N ILE A 97 -6.14 -9.52 -5.54
CA ILE A 97 -4.79 -8.96 -5.62
C ILE A 97 -4.58 -7.90 -4.52
N ALA A 98 -5.56 -7.01 -4.32
CA ALA A 98 -5.48 -5.96 -3.29
C ALA A 98 -5.35 -6.55 -1.88
N VAL A 99 -6.08 -7.62 -1.56
CA VAL A 99 -5.97 -8.32 -0.28
C VAL A 99 -4.59 -8.98 -0.12
N ILE A 100 -4.04 -9.58 -1.18
CA ILE A 100 -2.69 -10.17 -1.15
C ILE A 100 -1.64 -9.07 -0.87
N VAL A 101 -1.71 -7.95 -1.58
CA VAL A 101 -0.78 -6.82 -1.40
C VAL A 101 -0.93 -6.21 -0.01
N TYR A 102 -2.16 -6.03 0.48
CA TYR A 102 -2.43 -5.58 1.84
C TYR A 102 -1.84 -6.52 2.90
N ALA A 103 -2.08 -7.82 2.76
CA ALA A 103 -1.55 -8.83 3.67
C ALA A 103 -0.02 -8.85 3.64
N PHE A 104 0.60 -8.71 2.47
CA PHE A 104 2.04 -8.56 2.32
C PHE A 104 2.56 -7.33 3.10
N GLY A 105 1.91 -6.17 2.97
CA GLY A 105 2.26 -4.97 3.73
C GLY A 105 2.19 -5.19 5.25
N LEU A 106 1.13 -5.81 5.75
CA LEU A 106 0.95 -6.05 7.19
C LEU A 106 1.86 -7.13 7.77
N ILE A 107 2.07 -8.22 7.04
CA ILE A 107 2.79 -9.40 7.54
C ILE A 107 4.29 -9.29 7.28
N VAL A 108 4.70 -8.58 6.22
CA VAL A 108 6.10 -8.50 5.80
C VAL A 108 6.69 -7.12 6.05
N LEU A 109 6.08 -6.05 5.49
CA LEU A 109 6.67 -4.70 5.55
C LEU A 109 6.56 -4.06 6.94
N LEU A 110 5.43 -4.19 7.63
CA LEU A 110 5.23 -3.60 8.95
C LEU A 110 6.15 -4.21 10.03
N PRO A 111 6.37 -5.55 10.10
CA PRO A 111 7.36 -6.10 11.00
C PRO A 111 8.79 -5.69 10.62
N LEU A 112 9.08 -5.52 9.32
CA LEU A 112 10.39 -5.06 8.85
C LEU A 112 10.67 -3.61 9.29
N SER A 113 9.69 -2.72 9.21
CA SER A 113 9.83 -1.33 9.68
C SER A 113 10.13 -1.26 11.18
N ARG A 114 9.48 -2.11 11.99
CA ARG A 114 9.78 -2.27 13.43
C ARG A 114 11.18 -2.83 13.68
N LYS A 115 11.65 -3.79 12.86
CA LYS A 115 13.03 -4.31 12.94
C LYS A 115 14.05 -3.22 12.64
N ILE A 116 13.78 -2.34 11.67
CA ILE A 116 14.62 -1.17 11.35
C ILE A 116 14.67 -0.20 12.54
N GLU A 117 13.53 0.11 13.15
CA GLU A 117 13.48 0.95 14.35
C GLU A 117 14.33 0.38 15.50
N ASN A 118 14.23 -0.93 15.73
CA ASN A 118 14.99 -1.60 16.77
C ASN A 118 16.49 -1.65 16.47
N ALA A 119 16.89 -1.87 15.21
CA ALA A 119 18.29 -1.81 14.80
C ALA A 119 18.87 -0.40 14.97
N TYR A 120 18.08 0.63 14.66
CA TYR A 120 18.44 2.04 14.87
C TYR A 120 18.66 2.33 16.36
N LYS A 121 17.72 1.94 17.22
CA LYS A 121 17.82 2.14 18.69
C LYS A 121 19.04 1.44 19.31
N LYS A 122 19.48 0.33 18.73
CA LYS A 122 20.66 -0.43 19.17
C LYS A 122 21.97 0.01 18.50
N SER A 123 21.94 1.03 17.63
CA SER A 123 23.09 1.49 16.85
C SER A 123 23.78 0.35 16.06
N SER A 124 23.01 -0.64 15.60
CA SER A 124 23.56 -1.80 14.88
C SER A 124 23.61 -1.53 13.38
N PHE A 125 24.73 -0.95 12.93
CA PHE A 125 24.91 -0.52 11.54
C PHE A 125 24.89 -1.68 10.53
N ASP A 126 25.52 -2.82 10.84
CA ASP A 126 25.53 -4.00 9.95
C ASP A 126 24.12 -4.58 9.76
N GLN A 127 23.31 -4.56 10.82
CA GLN A 127 21.92 -5.01 10.74
C GLN A 127 21.07 -4.03 9.94
N MET A 128 21.31 -2.72 10.11
CA MET A 128 20.62 -1.67 9.37
C MET A 128 20.82 -1.82 7.85
N GLU A 129 22.05 -2.06 7.41
CA GLU A 129 22.37 -2.21 5.98
C GLU A 129 21.60 -3.37 5.34
N LYS A 130 21.59 -4.54 6.00
CA LYS A 130 20.84 -5.72 5.53
C LYS A 130 19.35 -5.47 5.48
N LEU A 131 18.79 -4.82 6.51
CA LEU A 131 17.37 -4.52 6.59
C LEU A 131 16.94 -3.50 5.53
N MET A 132 17.79 -2.51 5.24
CA MET A 132 17.52 -1.52 4.19
C MET A 132 17.54 -2.13 2.79
N ALA A 133 18.51 -2.99 2.48
CA ALA A 133 18.55 -3.70 1.20
C ALA A 133 17.29 -4.56 1.01
N THR A 134 16.87 -5.24 2.09
CA THR A 134 15.63 -6.01 2.11
C THR A 134 14.41 -5.12 1.91
N LEU A 135 14.34 -3.99 2.63
CA LEU A 135 13.23 -3.05 2.54
C LEU A 135 13.06 -2.53 1.11
N ARG A 136 14.14 -2.08 0.46
CA ARG A 136 14.10 -1.56 -0.92
C ARG A 136 13.52 -2.59 -1.89
N ARG A 137 14.00 -3.84 -1.82
CA ARG A 137 13.48 -4.91 -2.69
C ARG A 137 12.00 -5.15 -2.46
N LEU A 138 11.56 -5.20 -1.20
CA LEU A 138 10.18 -5.51 -0.87
C LEU A 138 9.22 -4.36 -1.19
N MET A 139 9.66 -3.10 -1.04
CA MET A 139 8.87 -1.93 -1.45
C MET A 139 8.71 -1.84 -2.97
N ALA A 140 9.74 -2.20 -3.75
CA ALA A 140 9.60 -2.29 -5.20
C ALA A 140 8.58 -3.37 -5.61
N ILE A 141 8.59 -4.52 -4.92
CA ILE A 141 7.59 -5.59 -5.13
C ILE A 141 6.18 -5.10 -4.74
N ASP A 142 6.05 -4.39 -3.61
CA ASP A 142 4.79 -3.80 -3.16
C ASP A 142 4.24 -2.82 -4.19
N LEU A 143 5.10 -1.93 -4.71
CA LEU A 143 4.73 -0.95 -5.72
C LEU A 143 4.22 -1.64 -7.01
N VAL A 144 4.89 -2.69 -7.48
CA VAL A 144 4.42 -3.46 -8.64
C VAL A 144 3.04 -4.05 -8.37
N GLY A 145 2.82 -4.63 -7.18
CA GLY A 145 1.51 -5.11 -6.75
C GLY A 145 0.45 -4.01 -6.78
N LEU A 146 0.76 -2.84 -6.23
CA LEU A 146 -0.15 -1.68 -6.21
C LEU A 146 -0.45 -1.14 -7.61
N VAL A 147 0.52 -1.13 -8.53
CA VAL A 147 0.30 -0.74 -9.93
C VAL A 147 -0.64 -1.71 -10.62
N ILE A 148 -0.51 -3.02 -10.37
CA ILE A 148 -1.42 -4.04 -10.91
C ILE A 148 -2.83 -3.81 -10.38
N VAL A 149 -2.99 -3.63 -9.06
CA VAL A 149 -4.30 -3.33 -8.44
C VAL A 149 -4.91 -2.08 -9.04
N PHE A 150 -4.14 -0.99 -9.13
CA PHE A 150 -4.60 0.27 -9.72
C PHE A 150 -5.06 0.10 -11.17
N THR A 151 -4.30 -0.63 -11.98
CA THR A 151 -4.64 -0.90 -13.38
C THR A 151 -5.96 -1.68 -13.49
N VAL A 152 -6.15 -2.71 -12.66
CA VAL A 152 -7.41 -3.47 -12.63
C VAL A 152 -8.59 -2.60 -12.19
N MET A 153 -8.40 -1.78 -11.15
CA MET A 153 -9.44 -0.86 -10.66
C MET A 153 -9.85 0.16 -11.73
N VAL A 154 -8.87 0.79 -12.39
CA VAL A 154 -9.13 1.75 -13.47
C VAL A 154 -9.85 1.06 -14.62
N THR A 155 -9.41 -0.13 -15.02
CA THR A 155 -10.06 -0.89 -16.10
C THR A 155 -11.52 -1.20 -15.75
N ALA A 156 -11.78 -1.66 -14.52
CA ALA A 156 -13.14 -1.96 -14.06
C ALA A 156 -14.05 -0.71 -14.01
N ALA A 157 -13.48 0.48 -13.84
CA ALA A 157 -14.26 1.73 -13.80
C ALA A 157 -14.74 2.20 -15.19
N PHE A 158 -14.13 1.70 -16.27
CA PHE A 158 -14.44 2.09 -17.66
C PHE A 158 -15.13 0.99 -18.48
N MET A 159 -15.44 -0.16 -17.88
CA MET A 159 -16.20 -1.26 -18.49
C MET A 159 -17.62 -1.31 -17.92
#